data_AF-A0A2E3Z6B8-F1
#
_entry.id   AF-A0A2E3Z6B8-F1
#
_cell.length_a   1.000
_cell.length_b   1.000
_cell.length_c   1.000
_cell.angle_alpha   90.00
_cell.angle_beta   90.00
_cell.angle_gamma   90.00
#
_symmetry.space_group_name_H-M   'P 1'
#
loop_
_entity.id
_entity.type
_entity.pdbx_description
1 polymer ?
#
loop_
_entity_poly.entity_id
_entity_poly.type
_entity_poly.pdbx_seq_one_letter_code
_entity_poly.pdbx_strand_id
1 'polypeptide(L)'
;MILEIGPTNLPRGKLNELRMAIKRVRNSQKKVYAHMESAMGAQYLLASACDEIVMPEAGLLFIPGIHAEMAYYKDLLGRIGIEADMMHVGAFKGPLSH
;
A
#
# COMPACT_ATOMS: atom_id res chain seq x y z
N MET A 1 -15.53 -2.51 3.01
CA MET A 1 -15.55 -2.67 1.53
C MET A 1 -14.41 -3.60 1.17
N ILE A 2 -14.66 -4.62 0.36
CA ILE A 2 -13.61 -5.55 -0.10
C ILE A 2 -13.27 -5.20 -1.55
N LEU A 3 -11.98 -5.11 -1.86
CA LEU A 3 -11.46 -4.87 -3.19
C LEU A 3 -10.70 -6.12 -3.64
N GLU A 4 -11.27 -6.83 -4.60
CA GLU A 4 -10.62 -7.97 -5.26
C GLU A 4 -9.59 -7.44 -6.27
N ILE A 5 -8.32 -7.79 -6.06
CA ILE A 5 -7.22 -7.36 -6.92
C ILE A 5 -6.65 -8.59 -7.63
N GLY A 6 -7.07 -8.75 -8.89
CA GLY A 6 -6.53 -9.78 -9.78
C GLY A 6 -5.29 -9.32 -10.58
N PRO A 7 -4.80 -10.19 -11.47
CA PRO A 7 -3.79 -9.83 -12.46
C PRO A 7 -4.23 -8.60 -13.25
N THR A 8 -3.39 -7.57 -13.26
CA THR A 8 -3.73 -6.33 -13.97
C THR A 8 -2.49 -5.65 -14.53
N ASN A 9 -2.61 -5.12 -15.75
CA ASN A 9 -1.58 -4.29 -16.38
C ASN A 9 -2.12 -2.87 -16.56
N LEU A 10 -2.27 -2.15 -15.44
CA LEU A 10 -2.77 -0.79 -15.45
C LEU A 10 -1.64 0.20 -15.74
N PRO A 11 -1.86 1.17 -16.65
CA PRO A 11 -0.97 2.32 -16.76
C PRO A 11 -0.87 3.06 -15.42
N ARG A 12 0.31 3.61 -15.12
CA ARG A 12 0.61 4.29 -13.85
C ARG A 12 -0.41 5.40 -13.49
N GLY A 13 -0.93 6.12 -14.48
CA GLY A 13 -1.95 7.15 -14.28
C GLY A 13 -3.24 6.59 -13.68
N LYS A 14 -3.76 5.50 -14.26
CA LYS A 14 -4.98 4.83 -13.79
C LYS A 14 -4.81 4.19 -12.41
N LEU A 15 -3.61 3.69 -12.13
CA LEU A 15 -3.25 3.19 -10.80
C LEU A 15 -3.32 4.31 -9.75
N ASN A 16 -2.84 5.51 -10.09
CA ASN A 16 -2.89 6.66 -9.18
C ASN A 16 -4.33 7.15 -8.92
N GLU A 17 -5.16 7.21 -9.96
CA GLU A 17 -6.58 7.55 -9.83
C GLU A 17 -7.31 6.60 -8.89
N LEU A 18 -7.06 5.30 -9.02
CA LEU A 18 -7.68 4.29 -8.16
C LEU A 18 -7.20 4.40 -6.71
N ARG A 19 -5.91 4.65 -6.48
CA ARG A 19 -5.38 4.95 -5.14
C ARG A 19 -6.05 6.18 -4.51
N MET A 20 -6.27 7.23 -5.29
CA MET A 20 -7.01 8.42 -4.82
C MET A 20 -8.47 8.10 -4.48
N ALA A 21 -9.13 7.24 -5.26
CA ALA A 21 -10.49 6.81 -4.98
C ALA A 21 -10.58 6.00 -3.67
N ILE A 22 -9.65 5.06 -3.46
CA ILE A 22 -9.57 4.28 -2.20
C ILE A 22 -9.37 5.22 -1.01
N LYS A 23 -8.49 6.21 -1.11
CA LYS A 23 -8.27 7.21 -0.05
C LYS A 23 -9.54 8.00 0.29
N ARG A 24 -10.34 8.40 -0.72
CA ARG A 24 -11.64 9.09 -0.46
C ARG A 24 -12.61 8.21 0.32
N VAL A 25 -12.68 6.91 0.00
CA VAL A 25 -13.52 5.96 0.74
C VAL A 25 -13.04 5.80 2.17
N ARG A 26 -11.73 5.68 2.39
CA ARG A 26 -11.15 5.59 3.74
C ARG A 26 -11.43 6.83 4.58
N ASN A 27 -11.29 8.03 3.98
CA ASN A 27 -11.62 9.30 4.65
C ASN A 27 -13.10 9.40 5.05
N SER A 28 -14.00 8.67 4.38
CA SER A 28 -15.42 8.55 4.76
C SER A 28 -15.67 7.59 5.94
N GLN A 29 -14.61 7.24 6.70
CA GLN A 29 -14.64 6.31 7.85
C GLN A 29 -15.01 4.87 7.47
N LYS A 30 -14.93 4.50 6.19
CA LYS A 30 -15.19 3.14 5.71
C LYS A 30 -13.88 2.38 5.55
N LYS A 31 -13.76 1.25 6.25
CA LYS A 31 -12.62 0.33 6.08
C LYS A 31 -12.63 -0.33 4.70
N VAL A 32 -11.46 -0.39 4.08
CA VAL A 32 -11.21 -1.01 2.78
C VAL A 32 -10.20 -2.15 2.95
N TYR A 33 -10.59 -3.35 2.55
CA TYR A 33 -9.76 -4.55 2.61
C TYR A 33 -9.39 -4.96 1.19
N ALA A 34 -8.10 -5.16 0.91
CA ALA A 34 -7.65 -5.73 -0.35
C ALA A 34 -7.60 -7.25 -0.22
N HIS A 35 -8.17 -7.97 -1.19
CA HIS A 35 -8.07 -9.42 -1.29
C HIS A 35 -7.39 -9.79 -2.60
N MET A 36 -6.43 -10.72 -2.53
CA MET A 36 -5.63 -11.15 -3.67
C MET A 36 -5.11 -12.57 -3.47
N GLU A 37 -5.08 -13.37 -4.54
CA GLU A 37 -4.51 -14.72 -4.51
C GLU A 37 -2.99 -14.71 -4.63
N SER A 38 -2.44 -13.76 -5.39
CA SER A 38 -1.01 -13.50 -5.57
C SER A 38 -0.84 -12.11 -6.19
N ALA A 39 0.31 -11.47 -6.00
CA ALA A 39 0.55 -10.12 -6.48
C ALA A 39 1.97 -9.90 -7.01
N MET A 40 2.07 -8.97 -7.95
CA MET A 40 3.32 -8.37 -8.37
C MET A 40 3.32 -6.88 -8.03
N GLY A 41 4.40 -6.15 -8.32
CA GLY A 41 4.60 -4.76 -7.90
C GLY A 41 3.41 -3.81 -8.17
N ALA A 42 2.68 -3.94 -9.28
CA ALA A 42 1.53 -3.07 -9.59
C ALA A 42 0.30 -3.35 -8.72
N GLN A 43 -0.05 -4.63 -8.53
CA GLN A 43 -1.15 -5.07 -7.67
C GLN A 43 -0.89 -4.71 -6.21
N TYR A 44 0.34 -4.93 -5.77
CA TYR A 44 0.76 -4.57 -4.43
C TYR A 44 0.71 -3.06 -4.18
N LEU A 45 1.14 -2.27 -5.18
CA LEU A 45 1.02 -0.82 -5.14
C LEU A 45 -0.43 -0.33 -5.06
N LEU A 46 -1.40 -1.08 -5.57
CA LEU A 46 -2.80 -0.75 -5.37
C LEU A 46 -3.28 -1.13 -3.96
N ALA A 47 -2.95 -2.34 -3.53
CA ALA A 47 -3.39 -2.93 -2.26
C ALA A 47 -2.89 -2.16 -1.04
N SER A 48 -1.75 -1.49 -1.15
CA SER A 48 -1.19 -0.64 -0.09
C SER A 48 -1.99 0.63 0.20
N ALA A 49 -2.91 1.03 -0.68
CA ALA A 49 -3.83 2.13 -0.41
C ALA A 49 -4.97 1.73 0.55
N CYS A 50 -5.23 0.42 0.72
CA CYS A 50 -6.28 -0.13 1.56
C CYS A 50 -5.89 -0.10 3.05
N ASP A 51 -6.81 -0.41 3.95
CA ASP A 51 -6.52 -0.51 5.39
C ASP A 51 -5.82 -1.83 5.71
N GLU A 52 -6.21 -2.92 5.04
CA GLU A 52 -5.65 -4.26 5.26
C GLU A 52 -5.46 -5.00 3.92
N ILE A 53 -4.50 -5.91 3.87
CA ILE A 53 -4.28 -6.82 2.73
C ILE A 53 -4.45 -8.25 3.24
N VAL A 54 -5.34 -8.98 2.57
CA VAL A 54 -5.63 -10.39 2.83
C VAL A 54 -5.16 -11.20 1.62
N MET A 55 -4.33 -12.19 1.87
CA MET A 55 -3.81 -13.12 0.87
C MET A 55 -3.73 -14.52 1.50
N PRO A 56 -4.06 -15.60 0.77
CA PRO A 56 -3.83 -16.96 1.24
C PRO A 56 -2.34 -17.21 1.44
N GLU A 57 -1.98 -18.08 2.39
CA GLU A 57 -0.58 -18.39 2.72
C GLU A 57 0.21 -18.96 1.53
N ALA A 58 -0.48 -19.65 0.61
CA ALA A 58 0.09 -20.16 -0.63
C ALA A 58 0.31 -19.08 -1.72
N GLY A 59 -0.10 -17.83 -1.47
CA GLY A 59 0.00 -16.73 -2.43
C GLY A 59 1.42 -16.20 -2.57
N LEU A 60 1.82 -15.87 -3.80
CA LEU A 60 3.13 -15.30 -4.09
C LEU A 60 3.05 -13.77 -4.18
N LEU A 61 3.93 -13.08 -3.47
CA LEU A 61 4.20 -11.66 -3.66
C LEU A 61 5.59 -11.50 -4.30
N PHE A 62 5.63 -11.05 -5.56
CA PHE A 62 6.88 -10.91 -6.31
C PHE A 62 7.19 -9.45 -6.68
N ILE A 63 8.28 -8.91 -6.13
CA ILE A 63 8.71 -7.53 -6.31
C ILE A 63 10.22 -7.51 -6.66
N PRO A 64 10.61 -7.55 -7.95
CA PRO A 64 12.03 -7.60 -8.31
C PRO A 64 12.76 -6.28 -7.96
N GLY A 65 13.92 -6.39 -7.29
CA GLY A 65 14.61 -5.35 -6.50
C GLY A 65 15.27 -4.18 -7.26
N ILE A 66 15.93 -3.21 -6.61
CA ILE A 66 16.55 -3.06 -5.26
C ILE A 66 16.11 -1.66 -4.74
N HIS A 67 16.11 -1.28 -3.45
CA HIS A 67 15.34 -0.10 -2.90
C HIS A 67 13.80 -0.31 -2.85
N ALA A 68 13.27 -1.33 -3.53
CA ALA A 68 11.85 -1.51 -3.82
C ALA A 68 11.04 -2.29 -2.76
N GLU A 69 11.66 -2.90 -1.75
CA GLU A 69 10.95 -3.77 -0.79
C GLU A 69 11.08 -3.33 0.67
N MET A 70 12.23 -2.83 1.14
CA MET A 70 12.50 -2.65 2.58
C MET A 70 11.66 -1.58 3.33
N ALA A 71 11.05 -0.59 2.66
CA ALA A 71 10.12 0.37 3.28
C ALA A 71 8.67 -0.12 3.33
N TYR A 72 8.30 -0.97 2.37
CA TYR A 72 6.92 -1.40 2.14
C TYR A 72 6.44 -2.40 3.20
N TYR A 73 7.37 -3.23 3.69
CA TYR A 73 7.12 -4.25 4.69
C TYR A 73 7.08 -3.70 6.12
N LYS A 74 7.77 -2.60 6.45
CA LYS A 74 7.74 -2.02 7.80
C LYS A 74 6.41 -1.34 8.15
N ASP A 75 5.72 -0.77 7.17
CA ASP A 75 4.34 -0.24 7.27
C ASP A 75 3.27 -1.36 7.26
N LEU A 76 3.54 -2.47 6.57
CA LEU A 76 2.65 -3.64 6.61
C LEU A 76 2.69 -4.32 7.98
N LEU A 77 3.85 -4.34 8.63
CA LEU A 77 4.10 -4.85 9.98
C LEU A 77 3.34 -4.10 11.10
N GLY A 78 2.71 -2.94 10.84
CA GLY A 78 1.69 -2.35 11.72
C GLY A 78 0.29 -2.97 11.56
N ARG A 79 -0.01 -3.59 10.42
CA ARG A 79 -1.35 -4.07 10.02
C ARG A 79 -1.79 -5.40 10.66
N ILE A 80 -1.03 -5.90 11.65
CA ILE A 80 -1.42 -7.01 12.54
C ILE A 80 -1.59 -6.56 14.01
N GLY A 81 -1.60 -5.25 14.28
CA GLY A 81 -2.01 -4.67 15.58
C GLY A 81 -0.92 -4.00 16.43
N ILE A 82 0.19 -3.55 15.85
CA ILE A 82 1.27 -2.82 16.57
C ILE A 82 1.09 -1.30 16.36
N GLU A 83 0.74 -0.57 17.43
CA GLU A 83 0.63 0.91 17.48
C GLU A 83 2.01 1.59 17.37
N ALA A 84 2.14 2.59 16.49
CA ALA A 84 3.29 3.49 16.47
C ALA A 84 2.88 4.83 17.10
N ASP A 85 3.08 4.98 18.41
CA ASP A 85 3.06 6.28 19.08
C ASP A 85 4.30 7.08 18.65
N MET A 86 4.25 7.69 17.47
CA MET A 86 5.27 8.65 17.03
C MET A 86 4.84 10.07 17.40
N MET A 87 4.89 10.36 18.69
CA MET A 87 5.28 11.70 19.11
C MET A 87 6.73 11.93 18.66
N HIS A 88 6.94 12.60 17.53
CA HIS A 88 7.99 13.62 17.48
C HIS A 88 7.73 14.70 16.43
N VAL A 89 7.51 15.87 17.00
CA VAL A 89 7.72 17.23 16.48
C VAL A 89 8.95 17.31 15.58
N GLY A 90 8.75 17.90 14.40
CA GLY A 90 9.65 18.94 13.88
C GLY A 90 10.97 18.53 13.21
N ALA A 91 11.17 19.17 12.05
CA ALA A 91 12.44 19.56 11.45
C ALA A 91 13.32 18.46 10.82
N PHE A 92 13.40 18.46 9.49
CA PHE A 92 14.51 19.18 8.86
C PHE A 92 14.29 19.48 7.37
N LYS A 93 14.39 20.77 7.10
CA LYS A 93 14.73 21.47 5.86
C LYS A 93 15.76 20.66 5.03
N GLY A 94 15.51 20.46 3.74
CA GLY A 94 16.50 19.94 2.78
C GLY A 94 16.49 20.78 1.50
N PRO A 95 17.65 21.10 0.89
CA PRO A 95 17.84 22.33 0.12
C PRO A 95 17.58 22.18 -1.38
N LEU A 96 17.23 23.31 -2.00
CA LEU A 96 17.39 23.59 -3.42
C LEU A 96 18.88 23.57 -3.80
N SER A 97 19.24 22.86 -4.88
CA SER A 97 20.42 23.02 -5.76
C SER A 97 20.77 21.64 -6.35
N HIS A 98 21.01 21.40 -7.63
CA HIS A 98 21.29 22.23 -8.81
C HIS A 98 20.85 21.44 -10.06
#